data_AF-D7B3Y8-F1
#
_entry.id   AF-D7B3Y8-F1
#
_cell.length_a   1.000
_cell.length_b   1.000
_cell.length_c   1.000
_cell.angle_alpha   90.00
_cell.angle_beta   90.00
_cell.angle_gamma   90.00
#
_symmetry.space_group_name_H-M   'P 1'
#
loop_
_entity.id
_entity.type
_entity.pdbx_description
1 polymer ?
#
loop_
_entity_poly.entity_id
_entity_poly.type
_entity_poly.pdbx_seq_one_letter_code
_entity_poly.pdbx_strand_id
1 'polypeptide(L)'
;MSSIGMDRTGEQEQRRIAEHIEWQKQGAWVVLWGPYTRCFWAFACWPVIPAGGVVISARDPHTLYSEMRYVEREHDYLRWRYGRH
;
A
#
# COMPACT_ATOMS: atom_id res chain seq x y z
N MET A 1 -0.29 29.72 -19.75
CA MET A 1 0.11 28.32 -20.03
C MET A 1 -0.36 27.47 -18.87
N SER A 2 -1.45 26.72 -19.06
CA SER A 2 -2.10 25.94 -18.00
C SER A 2 -1.46 24.57 -17.88
N SER A 3 -0.72 24.34 -16.80
CA SER A 3 -0.12 23.05 -16.41
C SER A 3 -1.16 22.02 -15.93
N ILE A 4 -2.44 22.40 -15.89
CA ILE A 4 -3.54 21.65 -15.26
C ILE A 4 -3.89 20.34 -16.01
N GLY A 5 -3.50 20.22 -17.27
CA GLY A 5 -3.80 19.05 -18.11
C GLY A 5 -2.84 17.87 -17.98
N MET A 6 -1.55 18.11 -17.67
CA MET A 6 -0.53 17.04 -17.60
C MET A 6 -0.45 16.37 -16.21
N ASP A 7 -0.75 17.09 -15.13
CA ASP A 7 -0.66 16.57 -13.76
C ASP A 7 -1.79 15.55 -13.45
N ARG A 8 -3.02 15.81 -13.92
CA ARG A 8 -4.18 14.93 -13.69
C ARG A 8 -4.01 13.53 -14.28
N THR A 9 -3.34 13.40 -15.42
CA THR A 9 -3.12 12.09 -16.05
C THR A 9 -2.12 11.26 -15.24
N GLY A 10 -1.05 11.90 -14.74
CA GLY A 10 -0.09 11.26 -13.84
C GLY A 10 -0.72 10.86 -12.51
N GLU A 11 -1.53 11.74 -11.90
CA GLU A 11 -2.25 11.41 -10.66
C GLU A 11 -3.23 10.24 -10.83
N GLN A 12 -3.94 10.18 -11.95
CA GLN A 12 -4.83 9.05 -12.26
C GLN A 12 -4.06 7.74 -12.45
N GLU A 13 -2.89 7.79 -13.08
CA GLU A 13 -2.02 6.64 -13.23
C GLU A 13 -1.51 6.13 -11.87
N GLN A 14 -1.02 7.02 -11.00
CA GLN A 14 -0.56 6.62 -9.66
C GLN A 14 -1.71 6.03 -8.84
N ARG A 15 -2.92 6.58 -8.96
CA ARG A 15 -4.11 6.01 -8.30
C ARG A 15 -4.44 4.60 -8.79
N ARG A 16 -4.39 4.35 -10.11
CA ARG A 16 -4.61 3.01 -10.66
C ARG A 16 -3.56 2.01 -10.20
N ILE A 17 -2.31 2.45 -10.05
CA ILE A 17 -1.23 1.63 -9.49
C ILE A 17 -1.56 1.26 -8.04
N ALA A 18 -1.99 2.22 -7.22
CA ALA A 18 -2.40 1.96 -5.84
C ALA A 18 -3.53 0.92 -5.76
N GLU A 19 -4.59 1.11 -6.56
CA GLU A 19 -5.73 0.18 -6.67
C GLU A 19 -5.28 -1.23 -7.10
N HIS A 20 -4.33 -1.32 -8.03
CA HIS A 20 -3.78 -2.61 -8.47
C HIS A 20 -2.99 -3.32 -7.37
N ILE A 21 -2.17 -2.59 -6.60
CA ILE A 21 -1.43 -3.16 -5.47
C ILE A 21 -2.40 -3.66 -4.39
N GLU A 22 -3.42 -2.87 -4.05
CA GLU A 22 -4.46 -3.28 -3.10
C GLU A 22 -5.16 -4.57 -3.55
N TRP A 23 -5.58 -4.63 -4.81
CA TRP A 23 -6.20 -5.83 -5.39
C TRP A 23 -5.29 -7.07 -5.27
N GLN A 24 -3.99 -6.93 -5.58
CA GLN A 24 -3.01 -8.00 -5.44
C GLN A 24 -2.85 -8.50 -4.00
N LYS A 25 -3.05 -7.62 -3.02
CA LYS A 25 -2.90 -7.91 -1.58
C LYS A 25 -4.16 -8.50 -0.95
N GLN A 26 -5.23 -8.70 -1.73
CA GLN A 26 -6.40 -9.48 -1.35
C GLN A 26 -7.04 -9.04 0.00
N GLY A 27 -7.09 -7.74 0.24
CA GLY A 27 -7.69 -7.17 1.45
C GLY A 27 -6.83 -7.22 2.71
N ALA A 28 -5.58 -7.70 2.63
CA ALA A 28 -4.64 -7.57 3.74
C ALA A 28 -4.13 -6.13 3.90
N TRP A 29 -4.22 -5.32 2.85
CA TRP A 29 -3.75 -3.94 2.86
C TRP A 29 -4.76 -3.05 2.17
N VAL A 30 -4.93 -1.84 2.69
CA VAL A 30 -5.56 -0.72 1.97
C VAL A 30 -4.44 0.17 1.43
N VAL A 31 -4.51 0.55 0.16
CA VAL A 31 -3.43 1.31 -0.50
C VAL A 31 -3.98 2.56 -1.18
N LEU A 32 -3.36 3.71 -0.90
CA LEU A 32 -3.80 5.02 -1.39
C LEU A 32 -2.65 5.78 -2.02
N TRP A 33 -2.91 6.49 -3.12
CA TRP A 33 -2.01 7.54 -3.62
C TRP A 33 -2.36 8.87 -2.96
N GLY A 34 -1.39 9.50 -2.31
CA GLY A 34 -1.52 10.84 -1.73
C GLY A 34 -1.07 11.91 -2.72
N PRO A 35 -1.96 12.61 -3.45
CA PRO A 35 -1.57 13.58 -4.47
C PRO A 35 -0.74 14.74 -3.90
N TYR A 36 -1.06 15.18 -2.68
CA TYR A 36 -0.30 16.23 -1.98
C TYR A 36 1.09 15.77 -1.56
N THR A 37 1.21 14.56 -1.00
CA THR A 37 2.50 14.03 -0.50
C THR A 37 3.35 13.41 -1.61
N ARG A 38 2.75 13.11 -2.76
CA ARG A 38 3.34 12.35 -3.87
C ARG A 38 3.94 11.02 -3.39
N CYS A 39 3.23 10.37 -2.48
CA CYS A 39 3.58 9.07 -1.93
C CYS A 39 2.39 8.12 -1.98
N PHE A 40 2.69 6.85 -2.15
CA PHE A 40 1.78 5.77 -1.81
C PHE A 40 1.78 5.55 -0.30
N TRP A 41 0.61 5.25 0.23
CA TRP A 41 0.37 4.90 1.62
C TRP A 41 -0.28 3.53 1.67
N ALA A 42 0.20 2.65 2.55
CA ALA A 42 -0.37 1.34 2.78
C ALA A 42 -0.67 1.11 4.27
N PHE A 43 -1.87 0.65 4.55
CA PHE A 43 -2.38 0.40 5.90
C PHE A 43 -2.68 -1.10 6.04
N ALA A 44 -2.11 -1.75 7.05
CA ALA A 44 -2.35 -3.16 7.28
C ALA A 44 -3.75 -3.38 7.87
N CYS A 45 -4.53 -4.28 7.28
CA CYS A 45 -5.91 -4.60 7.67
C CYS A 45 -6.04 -5.97 8.35
N TRP A 46 -4.93 -6.48 8.88
CA TRP A 46 -4.86 -7.76 9.59
C TRP A 46 -4.25 -7.54 10.98
N PRO A 47 -4.35 -8.50 11.90
CA PRO A 47 -3.82 -8.40 13.26
C PRO A 47 -2.29 -8.39 13.23
N VAL A 48 -1.72 -7.20 13.02
CA VAL A 48 -0.28 -6.98 13.10
C VAL A 48 0.15 -7.05 14.57
N ILE A 49 1.27 -7.72 14.86
CA ILE A 49 1.81 -7.87 16.22
C ILE A 49 3.06 -6.98 16.35
N PRO A 50 3.06 -5.90 17.13
CA PRO A 50 2.08 -5.54 18.16
C PRO A 50 0.84 -4.81 17.61
N ALA A 51 -0.25 -4.88 18.37
CA ALA A 51 -1.63 -4.52 18.01
C ALA A 51 -1.89 -3.05 17.60
N GLY A 52 -0.87 -2.20 17.48
CA GLY A 52 -0.99 -0.81 17.06
C GLY A 52 -1.33 -0.61 15.58
N GLY A 53 -1.28 -1.69 14.78
CA GLY A 53 -1.37 -1.62 13.32
C GLY A 53 -0.07 -1.10 12.71
N VAL A 54 0.10 -1.31 11.40
CA VAL A 54 1.26 -0.82 10.66
C VAL A 54 0.80 0.03 9.49
N VAL A 55 1.43 1.20 9.37
CA VAL A 55 1.28 2.14 8.26
C VAL A 55 2.66 2.38 7.67
N ILE A 56 2.76 2.25 6.36
CA ILE A 56 4.00 2.51 5.62
C ILE A 56 3.70 3.41 4.43
N SER A 57 4.73 4.13 3.96
CA SER A 57 4.62 5.00 2.79
C SER A 57 5.88 4.96 1.95
N ALA A 58 5.75 5.04 0.64
CA ALA A 58 6.87 5.14 -0.30
C ALA A 58 6.50 5.98 -1.52
N ARG A 59 7.51 6.58 -2.17
CA ARG A 59 7.29 7.39 -3.38
C ARG A 59 7.06 6.56 -4.64
N ASP A 60 7.61 5.35 -4.67
CA ASP A 60 7.51 4.44 -5.79
C ASP A 60 6.81 3.12 -5.38
N PRO A 61 6.09 2.48 -6.32
CA PRO A 61 5.30 1.29 -6.02
C PRO A 61 6.16 0.07 -5.70
N HIS A 62 7.40 -0.02 -6.22
CA HIS A 62 8.28 -1.16 -6.01
C HIS A 62 8.84 -1.18 -4.59
N THR A 63 9.27 -0.04 -4.08
CA THR A 63 9.66 0.15 -2.68
C THR A 63 8.46 -0.11 -1.78
N LEU A 64 7.28 0.45 -2.08
CA LEU A 64 6.07 0.18 -1.28
C LEU A 64 5.82 -1.33 -1.18
N TYR A 65 5.86 -2.04 -2.30
CA TYR A 65 5.63 -3.48 -2.33
C TYR A 65 6.67 -4.27 -1.52
N SER A 66 7.94 -3.85 -1.61
CA SER A 66 9.05 -4.45 -0.85
C SER A 66 8.86 -4.27 0.66
N GLU A 67 8.49 -3.07 1.10
CA GLU A 67 8.19 -2.77 2.51
C GLU A 67 6.97 -3.56 3.00
N MET A 68 5.90 -3.67 2.20
CA MET A 68 4.74 -4.50 2.56
C MET A 68 5.16 -5.96 2.79
N ARG A 69 6.01 -6.53 1.92
CA ARG A 69 6.53 -7.90 2.05
C ARG A 69 7.45 -8.05 3.26
N TYR A 70 8.18 -7.02 3.61
CA TYR A 70 9.01 -6.99 4.81
C TYR A 70 8.13 -7.04 6.07
N VAL A 71 7.14 -6.15 6.19
CA VAL A 71 6.16 -6.13 7.29
C VAL A 71 5.42 -7.46 7.39
N GLU A 72 4.95 -8.01 6.27
CA GLU A 72 4.29 -9.32 6.26
C GLU A 72 5.15 -10.43 6.89
N ARG A 73 6.47 -10.42 6.63
CA ARG A 73 7.39 -11.41 7.21
C ARG A 73 7.66 -11.13 8.69
N GLU A 74 7.86 -9.88 9.07
CA GLU A 74 8.17 -9.50 10.45
C GLU A 74 7.03 -9.85 11.42
N HIS A 75 5.78 -9.78 10.95
CA HIS A 75 4.61 -9.91 11.80
C HIS A 75 3.83 -11.22 11.61
N ASP A 76 4.48 -12.29 11.14
CA ASP A 76 3.87 -13.63 10.98
C ASP A 76 2.59 -13.64 10.10
N TYR A 77 2.54 -12.81 9.06
CA TYR A 77 1.37 -12.67 8.17
C TYR A 77 0.82 -14.02 7.68
N LEU A 78 1.70 -14.93 7.27
CA LEU A 78 1.31 -16.24 6.75
C LEU A 78 0.62 -17.10 7.82
N ARG A 79 1.05 -17.01 9.08
CA ARG A 79 0.39 -17.69 10.19
C ARG A 79 -1.01 -17.13 10.40
N TRP A 80 -1.19 -15.82 10.33
CA TRP A 80 -2.54 -15.23 10.40
C TRP A 80 -3.41 -15.64 9.20
N ARG A 81 -2.88 -15.53 7.98
CA ARG A 81 -3.65 -15.69 6.74
C ARG A 81 -4.08 -17.14 6.50
N TYR A 82 -3.24 -18.10 6.86
CA TYR A 82 -3.43 -19.53 6.57
C TYR A 82 -3.51 -20.43 7.80
N GLY A 83 -3.15 -19.93 8.98
CA GLY A 83 -3.28 -20.66 10.24
C GLY A 83 -4.73 -20.74 10.68
N ARG A 84 -5.51 -21.60 10.01
CA ARG A 84 -6.68 -22.22 10.64
C ARG A 84 -6.17 -23.33 11.55
N HIS A 85 -6.28 -23.12 12.85
CA HIS A 85 -6.50 -24.17 13.84
C HIS A 85 -7.42 -23.63 14.92
#